data_AF-A0A6C0JGI2-F1
#
_entry.id   AF-A0A6C0JGI2-F1
#
_cell.length_a   1.000
_cell.length_b   1.000
_cell.length_c   1.000
_cell.angle_alpha   90.00
_cell.angle_beta   90.00
_cell.angle_gamma   90.00
#
_symmetry.space_group_name_H-M   'P 1'
#
loop_
_entity.id
_entity.type
_entity.pdbx_description
1 polymer ?
#
loop_
_entity_poly.entity_id
_entity_poly.type
_entity_poly.pdbx_seq_one_letter_code
_entity_poly.pdbx_strand_id
1 'polypeptide(L)'
;MSYLDSFLATHWPSILTVVICFLTILTAFKILNIDFNPVVDKRINKIITVETFDSTPDVNAIHSKYHDQPDVLHDYCTTFSKKGCASAKYCVLTEDNKCVGGKKGKHGGPTYLDN
;
A
#
# COMPACT_ATOMS: atom_id res chain seq x y z
N MET A 1 36.19 37.58 -28.10
CA MET A 1 36.55 36.22 -27.64
C MET A 1 37.79 36.34 -26.76
N SER A 2 37.66 36.84 -25.52
CA SER A 2 38.81 37.14 -24.64
C SER A 2 38.41 37.26 -23.15
N TYR A 3 37.18 37.70 -22.88
CA TYR A 3 36.64 37.81 -21.51
C TYR A 3 36.42 36.42 -20.86
N LEU A 4 35.91 35.46 -21.62
CA LEU A 4 35.66 34.10 -21.12
C LEU A 4 36.97 33.38 -20.73
N ASP A 5 38.02 33.53 -21.53
CA ASP A 5 39.32 32.88 -21.27
C ASP A 5 39.99 33.42 -20.01
N SER A 6 39.90 34.74 -19.80
CA SER A 6 40.44 35.41 -18.60
C SER A 6 39.66 35.04 -17.33
N PHE A 7 38.33 34.94 -17.45
CA PHE A 7 37.46 34.54 -16.35
C PHE A 7 37.68 33.07 -15.96
N LEU A 8 37.77 32.18 -16.95
CA LEU A 8 38.07 30.76 -16.73
C LEU A 8 39.45 30.59 -16.09
N ALA A 9 40.50 31.24 -16.59
CA ALA A 9 41.84 31.12 -16.01
C ALA A 9 41.91 31.59 -14.54
N THR A 10 41.14 32.62 -14.19
CA THR A 10 41.11 33.17 -12.82
C THR A 10 40.31 32.29 -11.86
N HIS A 11 39.16 31.77 -12.31
CA HIS A 11 38.23 31.03 -11.45
C HIS A 11 38.31 29.50 -11.60
N TRP A 12 39.16 28.98 -12.49
CA TRP A 12 39.34 27.54 -12.73
C TRP A 12 39.54 26.71 -11.45
N PRO A 13 40.38 27.12 -10.48
CA PRO A 13 40.55 26.35 -9.24
C PRO A 13 39.28 26.30 -8.39
N SER A 14 38.49 27.39 -8.41
CA SER A 14 37.24 27.49 -7.65
C SER A 14 36.12 26.69 -8.32
N ILE A 15 36.07 26.67 -9.65
CA ILE A 15 35.14 25.83 -10.42
C ILE A 15 35.46 24.35 -10.18
N LEU A 16 36.74 23.97 -10.24
CA LEU A 16 37.20 22.60 -10.05
C LEU A 16 36.89 22.08 -8.63
N THR A 17 37.10 22.90 -7.59
CA THR A 17 36.78 22.52 -6.21
C THR A 17 35.29 22.32 -6.00
N VAL A 18 34.43 23.15 -6.59
CA VAL A 18 32.98 22.97 -6.56
C VAL A 18 32.58 21.65 -7.22
N VAL A 19 33.14 21.34 -8.40
CA VAL A 19 32.86 20.08 -9.11
C VAL A 19 33.28 18.87 -8.27
N ILE A 20 34.48 18.89 -7.68
CA ILE A 20 34.95 17.81 -6.81
C ILE A 20 34.03 17.65 -5.60
N CYS A 21 33.60 18.75 -4.98
CA CYS A 21 32.68 18.73 -3.85
C CYS A 21 31.32 18.09 -4.21
N PHE A 22 30.77 18.41 -5.38
CA PHE A 22 29.55 17.74 -5.86
C PHE A 22 29.77 16.24 -6.08
N LEU A 23 30.90 15.83 -6.67
CA LEU A 23 31.20 14.41 -6.89
C LEU A 23 31.38 13.64 -5.58
N THR A 24 32.03 14.24 -4.56
CA THR A 24 32.21 13.60 -3.25
C THR A 24 30.88 13.46 -2.50
N ILE A 25 30.00 14.45 -2.61
CA ILE A 25 28.65 14.40 -2.01
C ILE A 25 27.80 13.31 -2.69
N LEU A 26 27.80 13.24 -4.03
CA LEU A 26 27.05 12.22 -4.78
C LEU A 26 27.54 10.80 -4.49
N THR A 27 28.85 10.61 -4.35
CA THR A 27 29.44 9.31 -3.99
C THR A 27 29.12 8.94 -2.54
N ALA A 28 29.15 9.90 -1.60
CA ALA A 28 28.72 9.67 -0.22
C ALA A 28 27.25 9.22 -0.15
N PHE A 29 26.36 9.84 -0.93
CA PHE A 29 24.96 9.42 -0.98
C PHE A 29 24.75 8.01 -1.54
N LYS A 30 25.55 7.60 -2.54
CA LYS A 30 25.55 6.22 -3.05
C LYS A 30 26.00 5.20 -1.99
N ILE A 31 27.04 5.50 -1.21
CA ILE A 31 27.53 4.61 -0.14
C ILE A 31 26.48 4.46 0.97
N LEU A 32 25.81 5.56 1.32
CA LEU A 32 24.74 5.57 2.32
C LEU A 32 23.42 4.99 1.82
N ASN A 33 23.35 4.52 0.56
CA ASN A 33 22.15 4.00 -0.07
C ASN A 33 20.95 4.98 0.07
N ILE A 34 21.24 6.27 -0.03
CA ILE A 34 20.22 7.32 0.02
C ILE A 34 19.58 7.36 -1.37
N ASP A 35 18.36 6.85 -1.45
CA ASP A 35 17.59 6.86 -2.66
C ASP A 35 16.89 8.22 -2.82
N PHE A 36 17.41 9.08 -3.71
CA PHE A 36 16.79 10.36 -4.08
C PHE A 36 15.61 10.21 -5.04
N ASN A 37 15.45 9.01 -5.60
CA ASN A 37 14.27 8.65 -6.33
C ASN A 37 13.69 7.45 -5.61
N PRO A 38 13.21 7.62 -4.35
CA PRO A 38 12.54 6.53 -3.70
C PRO A 38 11.51 6.05 -4.70
N VAL A 39 11.50 4.75 -4.95
CA VAL A 39 10.36 4.14 -5.62
C VAL A 39 9.22 4.45 -4.66
N VAL A 40 8.58 5.60 -4.89
CA VAL A 40 7.25 5.85 -4.40
C VAL A 40 6.56 4.69 -5.07
N ASP A 41 6.31 3.65 -4.28
CA ASP A 41 5.18 2.79 -4.50
C ASP A 41 4.04 3.78 -4.62
N LYS A 42 3.83 4.25 -5.86
CA LYS A 42 2.53 4.36 -6.45
C LYS A 42 2.03 2.93 -6.29
N ARG A 43 1.59 2.61 -5.07
CA ARG A 43 0.39 1.87 -4.87
C ARG A 43 -0.49 2.49 -5.92
N ILE A 44 -0.64 1.73 -6.99
CA ILE A 44 -1.78 1.83 -7.85
C ILE A 44 -2.89 1.62 -6.84
N ASN A 45 -3.28 2.70 -6.15
CA ASN A 45 -4.67 3.01 -5.97
C ASN A 45 -5.12 2.87 -7.39
N LYS A 46 -5.59 1.66 -7.69
CA LYS A 46 -6.42 1.44 -8.83
C LYS A 46 -7.57 2.36 -8.47
N ILE A 47 -7.43 3.62 -8.85
CA ILE A 47 -8.53 4.40 -9.39
C ILE A 47 -8.83 3.60 -10.65
N ILE A 48 -9.41 2.41 -10.45
CA ILE A 48 -10.66 2.11 -11.08
C ILE A 48 -11.39 3.40 -10.75
N THR A 49 -11.47 4.29 -11.73
CA THR A 49 -12.73 4.95 -11.98
C THR A 49 -13.71 3.78 -12.05
N VAL A 50 -14.11 3.29 -10.87
CA VAL A 50 -15.37 2.61 -10.70
C VAL A 50 -16.25 3.73 -11.16
N GLU A 51 -16.69 3.66 -12.41
CA GLU A 51 -17.85 4.40 -12.81
C GLU A 51 -18.82 4.17 -11.66
N THR A 52 -19.10 5.25 -10.95
CA THR A 52 -19.95 5.29 -9.77
C THR A 52 -21.29 4.75 -10.22
N PHE A 53 -21.44 3.44 -10.17
CA PHE A 53 -22.68 2.86 -9.73
C PHE A 53 -22.79 3.34 -8.30
N ASP A 54 -23.66 4.32 -8.11
CA ASP A 54 -24.14 4.85 -6.84
C ASP A 54 -24.65 3.70 -5.96
N SER A 55 -23.71 2.97 -5.38
CA SER A 55 -23.98 2.02 -4.33
C SER A 55 -22.80 2.17 -3.39
N THR A 56 -22.99 3.04 -2.39
CA THR A 56 -22.28 2.95 -1.12
C THR A 56 -22.05 1.47 -0.81
N PRO A 57 -20.81 1.00 -0.61
CA PRO A 57 -20.57 -0.41 -0.31
C PRO A 57 -21.18 -0.67 1.06
N ASP A 58 -22.44 -1.08 1.08
CA ASP A 58 -23.09 -1.58 2.26
C ASP A 58 -22.34 -2.88 2.60
N VAL A 59 -21.56 -2.82 3.67
CA VAL A 59 -20.83 -3.94 4.22
C VAL A 59 -21.76 -5.14 4.44
N ASN A 60 -23.07 -4.91 4.60
CA ASN A 60 -24.10 -5.94 4.76
C ASN A 60 -24.72 -6.44 3.44
N ALA A 61 -24.44 -5.83 2.28
CA ALA A 61 -24.97 -6.29 0.99
C ALA A 61 -24.45 -7.68 0.59
N ILE A 62 -23.20 -7.99 0.97
CA ILE A 62 -22.63 -9.33 0.78
C ILE A 62 -23.35 -10.34 1.68
N HIS A 63 -23.62 -9.95 2.93
CA HIS A 63 -24.35 -10.79 3.87
C HIS A 63 -25.81 -11.00 3.44
N SER A 64 -26.52 -9.97 2.96
CA SER A 64 -27.91 -10.12 2.51
C SER A 64 -28.04 -10.97 1.23
N LYS A 65 -27.03 -10.94 0.36
CA LYS A 65 -27.03 -11.71 -0.90
C LYS A 65 -26.62 -13.17 -0.71
N TYR A 66 -25.71 -13.45 0.22
CA TYR A 66 -25.09 -14.77 0.41
C TYR A 66 -25.29 -15.33 1.82
N HIS A 67 -26.30 -14.86 2.57
CA HIS A 67 -26.63 -15.35 3.91
C HIS A 67 -26.80 -16.88 3.94
N ASP A 68 -27.43 -17.43 2.90
CA ASP A 68 -27.76 -18.85 2.80
C ASP A 68 -26.64 -19.69 2.14
N GLN A 69 -25.51 -19.06 1.81
CA GLN A 69 -24.36 -19.69 1.16
C GLN A 69 -23.09 -19.50 2.01
N PRO A 70 -22.90 -20.33 3.06
CA PRO A 70 -21.81 -20.17 4.01
C PRO A 70 -20.43 -20.30 3.36
N ASP A 71 -20.27 -21.13 2.33
CA ASP A 71 -19.02 -21.31 1.59
C ASP A 71 -18.58 -20.04 0.86
N VAL A 72 -19.52 -19.40 0.17
CA VAL A 72 -19.27 -18.14 -0.56
C VAL A 72 -18.92 -17.03 0.42
N LEU A 73 -19.63 -16.97 1.55
CA LEU A 73 -19.35 -16.01 2.61
C LEU A 73 -17.97 -16.23 3.25
N HIS A 74 -17.56 -17.50 3.39
CA HIS A 74 -16.22 -17.85 3.86
C HIS A 74 -15.14 -17.30 2.93
N ASP A 75 -15.23 -17.57 1.63
CA ASP A 75 -14.26 -17.09 0.64
C ASP A 75 -14.14 -15.55 0.65
N TYR A 76 -15.26 -14.84 0.75
CA TYR A 76 -15.24 -13.38 0.89
C TYR A 76 -14.53 -12.93 2.17
N CYS A 77 -14.80 -13.58 3.31
CA CYS A 77 -14.18 -13.25 4.58
C CYS A 77 -12.66 -13.54 4.59
N THR A 78 -12.18 -14.59 3.92
CA THR A 78 -10.73 -14.89 3.84
C THR A 78 -9.93 -13.82 3.10
N THR A 79 -10.59 -13.04 2.24
CA THR A 79 -9.96 -11.94 1.51
C THR A 79 -9.79 -10.69 2.37
N PHE A 80 -10.46 -10.59 3.53
CA PHE A 80 -10.37 -9.41 4.39
C PHE A 80 -9.08 -9.35 5.21
N SER A 81 -8.55 -8.13 5.34
CA SER A 81 -7.53 -7.83 6.35
C SER A 81 -8.10 -7.96 7.77
N LYS A 82 -7.24 -8.13 8.79
CA LYS A 82 -7.65 -8.21 10.20
C LYS A 82 -8.61 -7.11 10.63
N LYS A 83 -8.38 -5.88 10.13
CA LYS A 83 -9.24 -4.71 10.41
C LYS A 83 -10.59 -4.81 9.69
N GLY A 84 -10.62 -5.26 8.43
CA GLY A 84 -11.85 -5.50 7.68
C GLY A 84 -12.70 -6.62 8.29
N CYS A 85 -12.04 -7.67 8.81
CA CYS A 85 -12.68 -8.76 9.53
C CYS A 85 -13.38 -8.27 10.81
N ALA A 86 -12.75 -7.35 11.55
CA ALA A 86 -13.34 -6.76 12.75
C ALA A 86 -14.60 -5.95 12.43
N SER A 87 -14.64 -5.24 11.28
CA SER A 87 -15.79 -4.44 10.87
C SER A 87 -16.98 -5.23 10.33
N ALA A 88 -16.78 -6.42 9.76
CA ALA A 88 -17.85 -7.25 9.21
C ALA A 88 -18.57 -8.06 10.30
N LYS A 89 -19.90 -8.00 10.38
CA LYS A 89 -20.69 -8.76 11.38
C LYS A 89 -20.78 -10.27 11.11
N TYR A 90 -20.47 -10.66 9.87
CA TYR A 90 -20.60 -12.00 9.30
C TYR A 90 -19.25 -12.69 9.05
N CYS A 91 -18.16 -12.08 9.53
CA CYS A 91 -16.85 -12.70 9.55
C CYS A 91 -16.35 -12.76 10.99
N VAL A 92 -15.69 -13.86 11.33
CA VAL A 92 -15.06 -14.11 12.64
C VAL A 92 -13.56 -14.26 12.44
N LEU A 93 -12.78 -13.71 13.36
CA LEU A 93 -11.33 -13.90 13.38
C LEU A 93 -11.03 -15.13 14.25
N THR A 94 -10.41 -16.16 13.67
CA THR A 94 -9.95 -17.35 14.40
C THR A 94 -8.62 -17.07 15.12
N GLU A 95 -8.25 -17.95 16.06
CA GLU A 95 -7.00 -17.86 16.84
C GLU A 95 -5.75 -17.82 15.94
N ASP A 96 -5.81 -18.48 14.78
CA ASP A 96 -4.78 -18.46 13.73
C ASP A 96 -4.68 -17.14 12.95
N ASN A 97 -5.34 -16.07 13.41
CA ASN A 97 -5.46 -14.77 12.71
C ASN A 97 -6.13 -14.86 11.32
N LYS A 98 -6.86 -15.93 11.03
CA LYS A 98 -7.58 -16.09 9.76
C LYS A 98 -8.98 -15.50 9.90
N CYS A 99 -9.37 -14.69 8.92
CA CYS A 99 -10.73 -14.19 8.84
C CYS A 99 -11.58 -15.20 8.08
N VAL A 100 -12.68 -15.64 8.67
CA VAL A 100 -13.50 -16.71 8.11
C VAL A 100 -14.99 -16.37 8.25
N GLY A 101 -15.83 -16.92 7.38
CA GLY A 101 -17.28 -16.71 7.44
C GLY A 101 -17.85 -17.26 8.74
N GLY A 102 -18.64 -16.46 9.46
CA GLY A 102 -19.16 -16.85 10.77
C GLY A 102 -20.02 -15.78 11.42
N LYS A 103 -20.92 -16.20 12.31
CA LYS A 103 -21.76 -15.26 13.08
C LYS A 103 -21.00 -14.77 14.31
N LYS A 104 -20.88 -13.45 14.50
CA LYS A 104 -20.36 -12.88 15.75
C LYS A 104 -21.39 -13.01 16.88
N GLY A 105 -21.09 -13.74 17.96
CA GLY A 105 -21.96 -13.88 19.13
C GLY A 105 -21.44 -14.86 20.20
N LYS A 106 -22.12 -14.97 21.35
CA LYS A 106 -21.78 -15.90 22.46
C LYS A 106 -21.78 -17.39 22.07
N HIS A 107 -22.50 -17.75 21.02
CA HIS A 107 -22.52 -19.08 20.39
C HIS A 107 -22.07 -19.00 18.92
N GLY A 108 -21.28 -17.96 18.61
CA GLY A 108 -20.89 -17.63 17.26
C GLY A 108 -19.57 -18.30 16.89
N GLY A 109 -19.63 -19.20 15.92
CA GLY A 109 -18.46 -19.87 15.36
C GLY A 109 -18.36 -19.66 13.84
N PRO A 110 -17.29 -20.16 13.23
CA PRO A 110 -17.21 -20.34 11.79
C PRO A 110 -18.42 -21.14 11.26
N THR A 111 -19.21 -20.56 10.35
CA THR A 111 -20.43 -21.20 9.83
C THR A 111 -20.16 -22.36 8.85
N TYR A 112 -18.92 -22.53 8.42
CA TYR A 112 -18.49 -23.65 7.56
C TYR A 112 -18.12 -24.92 8.36
N LEU A 113 -18.25 -24.90 9.69
CA LEU A 113 -18.03 -26.08 10.54
C LEU A 113 -19.34 -26.74 11.01
N ASP A 114 -20.51 -26.15 10.72
CA ASP A 114 -21.81 -26.80 10.94
C ASP A 114 -22.16 -27.66 9.73
N ASN A 115 -21.81 -28.94 9.79
CA ASN A 115 -22.33 -30.01 8.93
C ASN A 115 -23.04 -31.03 9.82
#